data_AF-A0A7C1LYT5-F1
#
_entry.id   AF-A0A7C1LYT5-F1
#
_cell.length_a   1.000
_cell.length_b   1.000
_cell.length_c   1.000
_cell.angle_alpha   90.00
_cell.angle_beta   90.00
_cell.angle_gamma   90.00
#
_symmetry.space_group_name_H-M   'P 1'
#
loop_
_entity.id
_entity.type
_entity.pdbx_description
1 polymer ?
#
loop_
_entity_poly.entity_id
_entity_poly.type
_entity_poly.pdbx_seq_one_letter_code
_entity_poly.pdbx_strand_id
1 'polypeptide(L)' 'MALPKNLIPMPRSRFLRVKCIDCGNEQVVFSNPATTVRCLVCGATLVEPTGGKGVIKAKILEVLE' A
#
# COMPACT_ATOMS: atom_id res chain seq x y z
N MET A 1 -30.42 16.71 2.15
CA MET A 1 -28.96 16.96 2.02
C MET A 1 -28.27 16.33 3.22
N ALA A 2 -27.63 15.17 3.04
CA ALA A 2 -26.93 14.50 4.13
C ALA A 2 -25.64 15.26 4.47
N LEU A 3 -25.56 15.78 5.69
CA LEU A 3 -24.36 16.39 6.25
C LEU A 3 -23.20 15.36 6.23
N PRO A 4 -21.99 15.72 5.75
CA PRO A 4 -20.83 14.84 5.91
C PRO A 4 -20.49 14.75 7.41
N LYS A 5 -20.68 13.58 8.01
CA LYS A 5 -20.39 13.30 9.42
C LYS A 5 -18.89 13.17 9.70
N ASN A 6 -18.08 14.17 9.36
CA ASN A 6 -16.70 14.32 9.87
C ASN A 6 -16.24 15.78 9.71
N LEU A 7 -16.09 16.50 10.83
CA LEU A 7 -15.60 17.88 10.88
C LEU A 7 -14.08 17.97 10.57
N ILE A 8 -13.36 16.85 10.73
CA ILE A 8 -11.95 16.70 10.32
C ILE A 8 -11.86 15.47 9.40
N PRO A 9 -11.53 15.63 8.11
CA PRO A 9 -11.37 14.49 7.21
C PRO A 9 -10.07 13.75 7.50
N MET A 10 -10.18 12.46 7.87
CA MET A 10 -9.02 11.57 7.96
C MET A 10 -8.81 10.85 6.62
N PRO A 11 -7.55 10.65 6.19
CA PRO A 11 -7.25 9.87 5.00
C PRO A 11 -7.70 8.42 5.20
N ARG A 12 -8.34 7.82 4.18
CA ARG A 12 -8.73 6.40 4.19
C ARG A 12 -7.56 5.47 3.88
N SER A 13 -6.42 6.03 3.51
CA SER A 13 -5.21 5.30 3.15
C SER A 13 -4.42 4.90 4.38
N ARG A 14 -3.92 3.67 4.37
CA ARG A 14 -3.03 3.10 5.40
C ARG A 14 -1.69 2.73 4.80
N PHE A 15 -0.69 2.57 5.68
CA PHE A 15 0.60 1.98 5.32
C PHE A 15 0.57 0.47 5.62
N LEU A 16 1.25 -0.30 4.78
CA LEU A 16 1.27 -1.75 4.86
C LEU A 16 2.73 -2.18 4.85
N ARG A 17 3.13 -3.01 5.81
CA ARG A 17 4.40 -3.73 5.72
C ARG A 17 4.20 -4.96 4.87
N VAL A 18 4.91 -5.02 3.76
CA VAL A 18 4.93 -6.17 2.86
C VAL A 18 6.32 -6.79 2.83
N LYS A 19 6.36 -8.11 2.73
CA LYS A 19 7.57 -8.89 2.54
C LYS A 19 7.59 -9.41 1.12
N CYS A 20 8.69 -9.14 0.42
CA CYS A 20 8.95 -9.70 -0.89
C CYS A 20 9.17 -11.21 -0.78
N ILE A 21 8.51 -11.98 -1.67
CA ILE A 21 8.59 -13.45 -1.66
C ILE A 21 9.92 -13.92 -2.26
N ASP A 22 10.48 -13.18 -3.21
CA ASP A 22 11.71 -13.55 -3.92
C ASP A 22 12.99 -13.30 -3.11
N CYS A 23 13.08 -12.17 -2.40
CA CYS A 23 14.30 -11.78 -1.68
C CYS A 23 14.14 -11.68 -0.16
N GLY A 24 12.92 -11.86 0.36
CA GLY A 24 12.64 -11.72 1.79
C GLY A 24 12.74 -10.29 2.32
N ASN A 25 12.97 -9.29 1.46
CA ASN A 25 13.06 -7.89 1.87
C ASN A 25 11.71 -7.37 2.39
N GLU A 26 11.74 -6.70 3.54
CA GLU A 26 10.59 -6.03 4.14
C GLU A 26 10.53 -4.59 3.63
N GLN A 27 9.36 -4.18 3.15
CA GLN A 27 9.14 -2.85 2.63
C GLN A 27 7.80 -2.30 3.09
N VAL A 28 7.79 -1.02 3.44
CA VAL A 28 6.55 -0.31 3.75
C VAL A 28 5.99 0.26 2.44
N VAL A 29 4.76 -0.12 2.12
CA VAL A 29 4.04 0.33 0.92
C VAL A 29 2.75 1.04 1.29
N PHE A 30 2.33 1.96 0.44
CA PHE A 30 1.10 2.69 0.63
C PHE A 30 -0.07 1.93 0.01
N SER A 31 -1.21 1.89 0.71
CA SER A 31 -2.43 1.20 0.24
C SER A 31 -2.99 1.74 -1.07
N ASN A 32 -2.77 3.01 -1.39
CA ASN A 32 -3.28 3.67 -2.59
C ASN A 32 -2.14 4.24 -3.46
N PRO A 33 -1.27 3.38 -4.01
CA PRO A 33 -0.10 3.82 -4.74
C PRO A 33 -0.51 4.46 -6.07
N ALA A 34 0.08 5.61 -6.39
CA ALA A 34 -0.08 6.28 -7.68
C ALA A 34 0.91 5.76 -8.74
N THR A 35 1.94 5.02 -8.32
CA THR A 35 3.02 4.50 -9.17
C THR A 35 3.30 3.03 -8.83
N THR A 36 3.93 2.31 -9.78
CA THR A 36 4.38 0.93 -9.54
C THR A 36 5.47 0.90 -8.48
N VAL A 37 5.23 0.18 -7.40
CA VAL A 37 6.21 -0.01 -6.32
C VAL A 37 7.05 -1.23 -6.64
N ARG A 38 8.36 -1.02 -6.78
CA ARG A 38 9.34 -2.08 -7.02
C ARG A 38 10.13 -2.36 -5.74
N CYS A 39 10.51 -3.61 -5.55
CA CYS A 39 11.44 -3.98 -4.50
C CYS A 39 12.80 -3.32 -4.74
N LEU A 40 13.39 -2.73 -3.69
CA LEU A 40 14.70 -2.08 -3.76
C LEU A 40 15.86 -3.07 -3.96
N VAL A 41 15.65 -4.34 -3.63
CA VAL A 41 16.68 -5.38 -3.68
C VAL A 41 16.63 -6.17 -4.99
N CYS A 42 15.48 -6.73 -5.35
CA CYS A 42 15.34 -7.60 -6.52
C CYS A 42 14.70 -6.91 -7.74
N GLY A 43 14.17 -5.69 -7.61
CA GLY A 43 13.48 -5.00 -8.69
C GLY A 43 12.09 -5.56 -9.05
N ALA A 44 11.62 -6.62 -8.39
CA ALA A 44 10.30 -7.20 -8.61
C ALA A 44 9.18 -6.21 -8.28
N THR A 45 8.09 -6.25 -9.03
CA THR A 45 6.89 -5.43 -8.77
C THR A 45 6.16 -5.95 -7.55
N LEU A 46 6.16 -5.16 -6.46
CA LEU A 46 5.47 -5.47 -5.22
C LEU A 46 4.03 -4.99 -5.25
N VAL A 47 3.79 -3.81 -5.82
CA VAL A 47 2.45 -3.22 -5.88
C VAL A 47 2.21 -2.57 -7.24
N GLU A 48 1.05 -2.86 -7.83
CA GLU A 48 0.56 -2.21 -9.04
C GLU A 48 -0.46 -1.12 -8.70
N PRO A 49 -0.31 0.10 -9.25
CA PRO A 49 -1.25 1.18 -9.04
C PRO A 49 -2.55 0.90 -9.79
N THR A 50 -3.68 1.23 -9.15
CA THR A 50 -4.99 1.25 -9.80
C THR A 50 -5.65 2.60 -9.51
N GLY A 51 -6.87 2.83 -10.03
CA GLY A 51 -7.64 4.05 -9.72
C GLY A 51 -8.01 4.21 -8.23
N GLY A 52 -7.68 3.24 -7.38
CA GLY A 52 -7.89 3.27 -5.94
C GLY A 52 -6.83 2.43 -5.23
N LYS A 53 -7.27 1.42 -4.48
CA LYS A 53 -6.35 0.56 -3.73
C LYS A 53 -5.45 -0.22 -4.70
N GLY A 54 -4.15 -0.12 -4.49
CA GLY A 54 -3.17 -0.83 -5.30
C GLY A 54 -3.29 -2.34 -5.11
N VAL A 55 -2.99 -3.09 -6.17
CA VAL A 55 -2.93 -4.55 -6.10
C VAL A 55 -1.57 -4.95 -5.57
N ILE A 56 -1.55 -5.56 -4.39
CA ILE A 56 -0.33 -6.00 -3.71
C ILE A 56 -0.04 -7.44 -4.13
N LYS A 57 1.09 -7.65 -4.83
CA LYS A 57 1.59 -8.97 -5.27
C LYS A 57 2.60 -9.59 -4.30
N ALA A 58 2.72 -9.02 -3.09
CA ALA A 58 3.65 -9.43 -2.06
C ALA A 58 2.92 -9.92 -0.80
N LYS A 59 3.64 -10.55 0.14
CA LYS A 59 3.05 -11.03 1.40
C LYS A 59 2.88 -9.86 2.37
N ILE A 60 1.67 -9.58 2.81
CA ILE A 60 1.40 -8.53 3.82
C ILE A 60 1.72 -9.10 5.19
N LEU A 61 2.59 -8.43 5.95
CA LEU A 61 2.94 -8.78 7.32
C LEU A 61 2.04 -8.05 8.31
N GLU A 62 1.98 -6.72 8.19
CA GLU A 62 1.30 -5.86 9.16
C GLU A 62 0.67 -4.65 8.45
N VAL A 63 -0.42 -4.15 9.04
CA VAL A 63 -1.03 -2.88 8.67
C VAL A 63 -0.59 -1.84 9.69
N LEU A 64 0.14 -0.83 9.24
CA LEU A 64 0.52 0.33 10.03
C LEU A 64 -0.63 1.35 9.93
N GLU A 65 -1.30 1.62 11.05
CA GLU A 65 -2.35 2.66 11.17
C GLU A 65 -1.77 4.08 11.22
#